data_AF-A0A838WD07-F1
#
_entry.id   AF-A0A838WD07-F1
#
_cell.length_a   1.000
_cell.length_b   1.000
_cell.length_c   1.000
_cell.angle_alpha   90.00
_cell.angle_beta   90.00
_cell.angle_gamma   90.00
#
_symmetry.space_group_name_H-M   'P 1'
#
loop_
_entity.id
_entity.type
_entity.pdbx_description
1 polymer ?
#
loop_
_entity_poly.entity_id
_entity_poly.type
_entity_poly.pdbx_seq_one_letter_code
_entity_poly.pdbx_strand_id
1 'polypeptide(L)'
;MQVQMPRQSPYDMVLSPEEREVLEARARQQSAPYREVIRAKLILLAAEGLENEQIAQCLDVTRPTVSKWRGRFYARRLKGLEDAARSGRPPAFSPSRGRRGQGAGL
;
A
#
# COMPACT_ATOMS: atom_id res chain seq x y z
N MET A 1 -17.96 20.96 10.00
CA MET A 1 -16.84 21.24 10.94
C MET A 1 -15.53 20.94 10.22
N GLN A 2 -14.90 21.98 9.67
CA GLN A 2 -13.60 21.88 8.99
C GLN A 2 -12.54 21.73 10.08
N VAL A 3 -12.02 20.52 10.27
CA VAL A 3 -10.86 20.30 11.14
C VAL A 3 -9.66 20.91 10.42
N GLN A 4 -9.27 22.12 10.84
CA GLN A 4 -8.04 22.79 10.45
C GLN A 4 -6.87 21.93 10.94
N MET A 5 -6.43 20.97 10.12
CA MET A 5 -5.22 20.20 10.40
C MET A 5 -4.01 21.13 10.22
N PRO A 6 -3.10 21.21 11.21
CA PRO A 6 -1.89 22.02 11.09
C PRO A 6 -1.12 21.60 9.82
N ARG A 7 -0.56 22.60 9.11
CA ARG A 7 0.18 22.42 7.85
C ARG A 7 1.33 21.43 8.01
N GLN A 8 1.95 21.45 9.18
CA GLN A 8 2.87 20.44 9.68
C GLN A 8 2.10 19.39 10.48
N SER A 9 2.15 18.13 10.03
CA SER A 9 1.69 17.02 10.87
C SER A 9 2.71 16.80 12.00
N PRO A 10 2.32 16.84 13.29
CA PRO A 10 3.22 16.67 14.45
C PRO A 10 3.71 15.22 14.63
N TYR A 11 3.66 14.41 13.57
CA TYR A 11 4.05 13.01 13.58
C TYR A 11 5.38 12.90 12.84
N ASP A 12 6.48 13.02 13.59
CA ASP A 12 7.79 12.53 13.17
C ASP A 12 7.66 11.03 12.92
N MET A 13 7.52 10.66 11.65
CA MET A 13 7.53 9.26 11.25
C MET A 13 8.97 8.79 11.18
N VAL A 14 9.54 8.52 12.35
CA VAL A 14 10.82 7.84 12.46
C VAL A 14 10.62 6.40 11.99
N LEU A 15 11.24 6.09 10.85
CA LEU A 15 11.32 4.75 10.28
C LEU A 15 12.56 4.05 10.83
N SER A 16 12.41 2.79 11.24
CA SER A 16 13.58 1.94 11.46
C SER A 16 14.29 1.66 10.12
N PRO A 17 15.60 1.34 10.14
CA PRO A 17 16.34 0.96 8.93
C PRO A 17 15.66 -0.19 8.16
N GLU A 18 15.11 -1.19 8.86
CA GLU A 18 14.39 -2.29 8.21
C GLU A 18 13.08 -1.82 7.57
N GLU A 19 12.35 -0.92 8.22
CA GLU A 19 11.10 -0.37 7.68
C GLU A 19 11.37 0.45 6.41
N ARG A 20 12.44 1.24 6.43
CA ARG A 20 12.88 2.05 5.28
C ARG A 20 13.24 1.15 4.10
N GLU A 21 14.04 0.11 4.33
CA GLU A 21 14.47 -0.82 3.28
C GLU A 21 13.26 -1.53 2.64
N VAL A 22 12.31 -2.00 3.45
CA VAL A 22 11.07 -2.61 2.95
C VAL A 22 10.24 -1.64 2.12
N LEU A 23 10.10 -0.39 2.58
CA LEU A 23 9.36 0.66 1.86
C LEU A 23 10.05 1.02 0.53
N GLU A 24 11.37 1.12 0.51
CA GLU A 24 12.15 1.38 -0.70
C GLU A 24 12.05 0.22 -1.70
N ALA A 25 12.11 -1.02 -1.22
CA ALA A 25 11.90 -2.20 -2.05
C ALA A 25 10.49 -2.20 -2.68
N ARG A 26 9.45 -1.92 -1.89
CA ARG A 26 8.06 -1.79 -2.38
C ARG A 26 7.90 -0.64 -3.37
N ALA A 27 8.56 0.50 -3.13
CA ALA A 27 8.53 1.64 -4.04
C ALA A 27 9.23 1.39 -5.38
N ARG A 28 10.20 0.46 -5.41
CA ARG A 28 10.93 0.03 -6.62
C ARG A 28 10.24 -1.12 -7.37
N GLN A 29 9.34 -1.84 -6.72
CA GLN A 29 8.71 -3.02 -7.30
C GLN A 29 7.64 -2.63 -8.33
N GLN A 30 8.01 -2.68 -9.61
CA GLN A 30 7.14 -2.29 -10.75
C GLN A 30 5.98 -3.26 -11.00
N SER A 31 6.08 -4.49 -10.48
CA SER A 31 5.02 -5.49 -10.60
C SER A 31 3.90 -5.32 -9.57
N ALA A 32 4.07 -4.45 -8.58
CA ALA A 32 3.05 -4.17 -7.59
C ALA A 32 2.00 -3.20 -8.18
N PRO A 33 0.74 -3.25 -7.71
CA PRO A 33 -0.27 -2.27 -8.09
C PRO A 33 0.25 -0.85 -7.85
N TYR A 34 0.07 0.04 -8.82
CA TYR A 34 0.51 1.45 -8.74
C TYR A 34 0.17 2.12 -7.39
N ARG A 35 -0.98 1.77 -6.82
CA ARG A 35 -1.44 2.27 -5.51
C ARG A 35 -0.55 1.84 -4.34
N GLU A 36 0.03 0.65 -4.35
CA GLU A 36 0.97 0.20 -3.31
C GLU A 36 2.30 0.92 -3.40
N VAL A 37 2.82 1.11 -4.62
CA VAL A 37 4.04 1.89 -4.88
C VAL A 37 3.86 3.32 -4.38
N ILE A 38 2.74 3.96 -4.70
CA ILE A 38 2.42 5.32 -4.24
C ILE A 38 2.31 5.39 -2.72
N ARG A 39 1.69 4.41 -2.05
CA ARG A 39 1.60 4.36 -0.58
C ARG A 39 2.98 4.23 0.08
N ALA A 40 3.87 3.42 -0.48
CA ALA A 40 5.23 3.27 0.04
C ALA A 40 6.02 4.58 -0.09
N LYS A 41 5.98 5.21 -1.28
CA LYS A 41 6.61 6.52 -1.52
C LYS A 41 6.07 7.61 -0.60
N LEU A 42 4.76 7.59 -0.33
CA LEU A 42 4.09 8.52 0.56
C LEU A 42 4.66 8.47 1.98
N ILE A 43 4.86 7.27 2.53
CA ILE A 43 5.42 7.11 3.88
C ILE A 43 6.91 7.47 3.91
N LEU A 44 7.67 7.16 2.86
CA LEU A 44 9.07 7.58 2.75
C LEU A 44 9.21 9.10 2.79
N LEU A 45 8.46 9.82 1.94
CA LEU A 45 8.46 11.29 1.93
C LEU A 45 7.98 11.87 3.26
N ALA A 46 6.99 11.23 3.88
CA ALA A 46 6.49 11.69 5.17
C ALA A 46 7.48 11.44 6.32
N ALA A 47 8.37 10.45 6.21
CA ALA A 47 9.49 10.21 7.12
C ALA A 47 10.66 11.17 6.89
N GLU A 48 10.80 11.71 5.67
CA GLU A 48 11.71 12.83 5.37
C GLU A 48 11.21 14.17 5.92
N GLY A 49 10.04 14.21 6.55
CA GLY A 49 9.48 15.41 7.18
C GLY A 49 8.63 16.27 6.24
N LEU A 50 8.30 15.78 5.03
CA LEU A 50 7.47 16.54 4.11
C LEU A 50 6.02 16.71 4.61
N GLU A 51 5.44 17.85 4.24
CA GLU A 51 4.05 18.17 4.54
C GLU A 51 3.08 17.34 3.69
N ASN A 52 1.88 17.09 4.23
CA ASN A 52 0.86 16.29 3.53
C ASN A 52 0.47 16.89 2.17
N GLU A 53 0.55 18.21 2.04
CA GLU A 53 0.27 18.92 0.79
C GLU A 53 1.38 18.73 -0.24
N GLN A 54 2.64 18.85 0.17
CA GLN A 54 3.79 18.63 -0.71
C GLN A 54 3.83 17.18 -1.20
N ILE A 55 3.56 16.22 -0.31
CA ILE A 55 3.49 14.79 -0.67
C ILE A 55 2.33 14.53 -1.64
N ALA A 56 1.18 15.16 -1.40
CA ALA A 56 0.02 15.08 -2.27
C ALA A 56 0.34 15.57 -3.69
N GLN A 57 1.00 16.71 -3.82
CA GLN A 57 1.44 17.26 -5.11
C GLN A 57 2.50 16.39 -5.78
N CYS A 58 3.47 15.89 -5.03
CA CYS A 58 4.56 15.07 -5.57
C CYS A 58 4.07 13.73 -6.13
N LEU A 59 3.04 13.14 -5.52
CA LEU A 59 2.50 11.82 -5.88
C LEU A 59 1.19 11.89 -6.67
N ASP A 60 0.72 13.09 -7.02
CA ASP A 60 -0.56 13.33 -7.68
C ASP A 60 -1.76 12.68 -6.94
N VAL A 61 -1.75 12.78 -5.62
CA VAL A 61 -2.81 12.26 -4.73
C VAL A 61 -3.43 13.36 -3.90
N THR A 62 -4.57 13.08 -3.27
CA THR A 62 -5.26 14.07 -2.43
C THR A 62 -4.71 14.10 -1.01
N ARG A 63 -4.64 15.29 -0.37
CA ARG A 63 -4.24 15.45 1.04
C ARG A 63 -4.95 14.50 2.02
N PRO A 64 -6.28 14.24 1.92
CA PRO A 64 -6.97 13.26 2.77
C PRO A 64 -6.43 11.84 2.62
N THR A 65 -6.01 11.45 1.41
CA THR A 65 -5.37 10.16 1.15
C THR A 65 -4.06 10.06 1.92
N VAL A 66 -3.24 11.11 1.90
CA VAL A 66 -1.99 11.19 2.66
C VAL A 66 -2.24 11.07 4.16
N SER A 67 -3.13 11.89 4.70
CA SER A 67 -3.49 11.84 6.13
C SER A 67 -3.97 10.45 6.57
N LYS A 68 -4.82 9.80 5.76
CA LYS A 68 -5.33 8.45 6.03
C LYS A 68 -4.21 7.41 6.11
N TRP A 69 -3.28 7.42 5.16
CA TRP A 69 -2.19 6.44 5.14
C TRP A 69 -1.15 6.70 6.23
N ARG A 70 -0.84 7.97 6.53
CA ARG A 70 -0.02 8.34 7.70
C ARG A 70 -0.62 7.79 8.99
N GLY A 71 -1.91 8.00 9.22
CA GLY A 71 -2.61 7.48 10.39
C GLY A 71 -2.61 5.94 10.46
N ARG A 72 -2.80 5.26 9.32
CA ARG A 72 -2.72 3.78 9.27
C ARG A 72 -1.32 3.25 9.54
N PHE A 73 -0.30 3.89 8.99
CA PHE A 73 1.09 3.52 9.24
C PHE A 73 1.47 3.77 10.71
N TYR A 74 1.06 4.89 11.29
CA TYR A 74 1.29 5.16 12.71
C TYR A 74 0.68 4.06 13.61
N ALA A 75 -0.54 3.61 13.30
CA ALA A 75 -1.24 2.61 14.11
C ALA A 75 -0.74 1.16 13.89
N ARG A 76 -0.29 0.79 12.69
CA ARG A 76 -0.01 -0.61 12.31
C ARG A 76 1.32 -0.84 11.58
N ARG A 77 2.15 0.20 11.42
CA ARG A 77 3.44 0.20 10.70
C ARG A 77 3.31 -0.43 9.31
N LEU A 78 4.26 -1.28 8.90
CA LEU A 78 4.27 -1.95 7.60
C LEU A 78 2.99 -2.75 7.30
N LYS A 79 2.35 -3.34 8.32
CA LYS A 79 1.06 -4.04 8.19
C LYS A 79 -0.10 -3.10 7.86
N GLY A 80 0.02 -1.81 8.17
CA GLY A 80 -0.98 -0.80 7.86
C GLY A 80 -0.99 -0.35 6.39
N LEU A 81 0.08 -0.64 5.66
CA LEU A 81 0.27 -0.33 4.24
C LEU A 81 -0.19 -1.44 3.30
N GLU A 82 -0.22 -2.66 3.80
CA GLU A 82 -0.74 -3.81 3.08
C GLU A 82 -2.23 -3.59 2.83
N ASP A 83 -2.68 -3.85 1.59
CA ASP A 83 -4.12 -3.94 1.34
C ASP A 83 -4.62 -5.03 2.28
N ALA A 84 -5.50 -4.67 3.24
CA ALA A 84 -6.12 -5.64 4.13
C ALA A 84 -6.57 -6.77 3.23
N ALA A 85 -6.03 -7.98 3.47
CA ALA A 85 -6.25 -9.13 2.60
C ALA A 85 -7.70 -9.06 2.18
N ARG A 86 -7.96 -8.81 0.88
CA ARG A 86 -9.31 -9.04 0.37
C ARG A 86 -9.60 -10.43 0.92
N SER A 87 -10.62 -10.55 1.76
CA SER A 87 -11.20 -11.84 2.07
C SER A 87 -11.86 -12.31 0.77
N GLY A 88 -11.02 -12.50 -0.26
CA GLY A 88 -11.32 -13.19 -1.48
C GLY A 88 -11.25 -14.64 -1.06
N ARG A 89 -12.42 -15.27 -1.10
CA ARG A 89 -12.61 -16.71 -1.06
C ARG A 89 -11.33 -17.47 -1.46
N PRO A 90 -10.85 -18.43 -0.63
CA PRO A 90 -9.64 -19.16 -0.96
C PRO A 90 -9.75 -19.75 -2.37
N PRO A 91 -8.66 -19.75 -3.17
CA PRO A 91 -8.68 -20.38 -4.48
C PRO A 91 -8.97 -21.87 -4.28
N ALA A 92 -10.18 -22.29 -4.63
CA ALA A 92 -10.53 -23.70 -4.72
C ALA A 92 -9.88 -24.27 -5.99
N PHE A 93 -8.55 -24.37 -5.99
CA PHE A 93 -7.87 -25.22 -6.94
C PHE A 93 -7.76 -26.60 -6.32
N SER A 94 -8.80 -27.41 -6.51
CA SER A 94 -8.69 -28.85 -6.39
C SER A 94 -8.40 -29.40 -7.78
N PRO A 95 -7.17 -29.87 -8.09
CA PRO A 95 -6.95 -30.66 -9.29
C PRO A 95 -7.58 -32.03 -9.04
N SER A 96 -8.89 -32.16 -9.30
CA SER A 96 -9.50 -33.48 -9.44
C SER A 96 -9.08 -34.05 -10.79
N ARG A 97 -7.98 -34.80 -10.75
CA ARG A 97 -7.60 -35.76 -11.77
C ARG A 97 -8.75 -36.77 -11.91
N GLY A 98 -9.44 -36.76 -13.05
CA GLY A 98 -10.55 -37.66 -13.30
C GLY A 98 -10.84 -37.82 -14.79
N ARG A 99 -10.35 -38.93 -15.34
CA ARG A 99 -10.57 -39.44 -16.71
C ARG A 99 -11.93 -39.12 -17.33
N ARG A 100 -11.95 -38.81 -18.63
CA ARG A 100 -12.70 -39.59 -19.63
C ARG A 100 -12.12 -39.40 -21.03
N GLY A 101 -11.73 -40.52 -21.64
CA GLY A 101 -11.55 -40.63 -23.08
C GLY A 101 -12.87 -40.86 -23.81
N GLN A 102 -12.75 -40.99 -25.13
CA GLN A 102 -13.75 -41.29 -26.18
C GLN A 102 -14.42 -40.02 -26.75
N GLY A 103 -14.42 -39.76 -28.06
CA GLY A 103 -13.96 -40.54 -29.20
C GLY A 103 -14.32 -39.80 -30.51
N ALA A 104 -13.88 -40.39 -31.64
CA ALA A 104 -14.39 -40.29 -33.02
C ALA A 104 -15.08 -38.97 -33.45
N GLY A 105 -14.57 -38.24 -34.44
CA GLY A 105 -14.47 -38.73 -35.81
C GLY A 105 -15.81 -38.49 -36.50
N LEU A 106 -15.86 -37.45 -37.34
CA LEU A 106 -16.58 -37.28 -38.62
C LEU A 106 -16.39 -35.83 -39.08
#